data_AF-A0A2D1UTQ3-F1
#
_entry.id   AF-A0A2D1UTQ3-F1
#
_cell.length_a   1.000
_cell.length_b   1.000
_cell.length_c   1.000
_cell.angle_alpha   90.00
_cell.angle_beta   90.00
_cell.angle_gamma   90.00
#
_symmetry.space_group_name_H-M   'P 1'
#
loop_
_entity.id
_entity.type
_entity.pdbx_description
1 polymer ?
#
loop_
_entity_poly.entity_id
_entity_poly.type
_entity_poly.pdbx_seq_one_letter_code
_entity_poly.pdbx_strand_id
1 'polypeptide(L)'
;REISLAHLATTKIQGGVLQELVDPDLEFESDPVVNEMITSVAELAFLCLSAEKDDRPCMLEIVTQLHRIKQLGYGCLNCRNMVSLGGIIKPDSECKATGSREISPPSPDISE
;
A
#
# COMPACT_ATOMS: atom_id res chain seq x y z
N ARG A 1 -22.79 -23.13 -5.48
CA ARG A 1 -22.42 -22.15 -4.44
C ARG A 1 -21.56 -21.11 -5.12
N GLU A 2 -22.05 -19.88 -5.24
CA GLU A 2 -21.21 -18.75 -5.67
C GLU A 2 -20.50 -18.20 -4.44
N ILE A 3 -19.18 -18.03 -4.51
CA ILE A 3 -18.38 -17.39 -3.47
C ILE A 3 -18.10 -15.98 -3.98
N SER A 4 -18.50 -14.96 -3.21
CA SER A 4 -18.14 -13.58 -3.51
C SER A 4 -16.61 -13.41 -3.44
N LEU A 5 -16.02 -12.73 -4.43
CA LEU A 5 -14.59 -12.41 -4.43
C LEU A 5 -14.18 -11.63 -3.17
N ALA A 6 -15.05 -10.75 -2.68
CA ALA A 6 -14.82 -10.02 -1.43
C ALA A 6 -14.70 -10.96 -0.23
N HIS A 7 -15.56 -11.99 -0.16
CA HIS A 7 -15.53 -12.98 0.91
C HIS A 7 -14.29 -13.88 0.82
N LEU A 8 -13.89 -14.26 -0.40
CA LEU A 8 -12.65 -14.99 -0.63
C LEU A 8 -11.45 -14.18 -0.16
N ALA A 9 -11.35 -12.91 -0.57
CA ALA A 9 -10.27 -12.01 -0.21
C ALA A 9 -10.18 -11.81 1.31
N THR A 10 -11.29 -11.47 1.99
CA THR A 10 -11.27 -11.25 3.45
C THR A 10 -10.89 -12.52 4.22
N THR A 11 -11.37 -13.69 3.80
CA THR A 11 -11.01 -14.98 4.42
C THR A 11 -9.51 -15.26 4.27
N LYS A 12 -8.95 -15.04 3.08
CA LYS A 12 -7.54 -15.31 2.79
C LYS A 12 -6.61 -14.30 3.47
N ILE A 13 -6.99 -13.03 3.53
CA ILE A 13 -6.26 -11.98 4.26
C ILE A 13 -6.23 -12.29 5.76
N GLN A 14 -7.38 -12.59 6.39
CA GLN A 14 -7.44 -12.96 7.81
C GLN A 14 -6.68 -14.26 8.12
N GLY A 15 -6.69 -15.21 7.18
CA GLY A 15 -5.97 -16.46 7.29
C GLY A 15 -4.45 -16.35 7.12
N GLY A 16 -3.93 -15.16 6.80
CA GLY A 16 -2.48 -14.94 6.62
C GLY A 16 -1.92 -15.65 5.38
N VAL A 17 -2.76 -15.99 4.41
CA VAL A 17 -2.39 -16.73 3.19
C VAL A 17 -2.38 -15.81 1.96
N LEU A 18 -1.70 -14.67 2.09
CA LEU A 18 -1.64 -13.65 1.04
C LEU A 18 -0.99 -14.16 -0.25
N GLN A 19 -0.06 -15.11 -0.18
CA GLN A 19 0.56 -15.71 -1.35
C GLN A 19 -0.44 -16.36 -2.33
N GLU A 20 -1.65 -16.72 -1.88
CA GLU A 20 -2.71 -17.23 -2.75
C GLU A 20 -3.53 -16.13 -3.44
N LEU A 21 -3.40 -14.89 -2.99
CA LEU A 21 -4.09 -13.71 -3.55
C LEU A 21 -3.17 -12.86 -4.42
N VAL A 22 -1.87 -12.89 -4.14
CA VAL A 22 -0.86 -12.02 -4.73
C VAL A 22 -0.43 -12.58 -6.08
N ASP A 23 -0.25 -11.68 -7.05
CA ASP A 23 0.28 -12.04 -8.35
C ASP A 23 1.70 -12.66 -8.20
N PRO A 24 1.94 -13.87 -8.73
CA PRO A 24 3.23 -14.55 -8.64
C PRO A 24 4.42 -13.73 -9.18
N ASP A 25 4.17 -12.81 -10.12
CA ASP A 25 5.23 -11.98 -10.73
C ASP A 25 5.71 -10.85 -9.81
N LEU A 26 5.06 -10.63 -8.66
CA LEU A 26 5.41 -9.55 -7.73
C LEU A 26 6.52 -9.91 -6.72
N GLU A 27 7.17 -11.07 -6.83
CA GLU A 27 8.29 -11.48 -5.95
C GLU A 27 8.00 -11.35 -4.43
N PHE A 28 6.73 -11.47 -4.03
CA PHE A 28 6.23 -11.20 -2.66
C PHE A 28 6.95 -11.96 -1.55
N GLU A 29 7.37 -13.20 -1.82
CA GLU A 29 8.08 -14.02 -0.84
C GLU A 29 9.59 -13.75 -0.79
N SER A 30 10.14 -13.09 -1.82
CA SER A 30 11.59 -12.93 -2.01
C SER A 30 12.10 -11.53 -1.65
N ASP A 31 11.28 -10.49 -1.81
CA ASP A 31 11.64 -9.11 -1.49
C ASP A 31 10.92 -8.62 -0.22
N PRO A 32 11.63 -8.39 0.90
CA PRO A 32 11.01 -7.96 2.15
C PRO A 32 10.30 -6.60 2.05
N VAL A 33 10.74 -5.70 1.17
CA VAL A 33 10.09 -4.40 0.96
C VAL A 33 8.77 -4.60 0.23
N VAL A 34 8.74 -5.45 -0.80
CA VAL A 34 7.52 -5.79 -1.52
C VAL A 34 6.56 -6.56 -0.61
N ASN A 35 7.07 -7.46 0.23
CA ASN A 35 6.30 -8.17 1.24
C ASN A 35 5.57 -7.21 2.19
N GLU A 36 6.29 -6.24 2.74
CA GLU A 36 5.73 -5.22 3.64
C GLU A 36 4.69 -4.33 2.94
N MET A 37 4.98 -3.90 1.72
CA MET A 37 4.04 -3.11 0.91
C MET A 37 2.75 -3.87 0.63
N ILE A 38 2.85 -5.12 0.16
CA ILE A 38 1.70 -5.96 -0.18
C ILE A 38 0.88 -6.30 1.06
N THR A 39 1.53 -6.61 2.17
CA THR A 39 0.86 -6.85 3.45
C THR A 39 0.07 -5.61 3.89
N SER A 40 0.67 -4.42 3.78
CA SER A 40 0.00 -3.17 4.11
C SER A 40 -1.20 -2.88 3.20
N VAL A 41 -1.11 -3.20 1.89
CA VAL A 41 -2.25 -3.10 0.97
C VAL A 41 -3.35 -4.09 1.34
N ALA A 42 -3.00 -5.32 1.71
CA ALA A 42 -3.95 -6.34 2.12
C ALA A 42 -4.73 -5.94 3.38
N GLU A 43 -4.06 -5.35 4.36
CA GLU A 43 -4.70 -4.79 5.56
C GLU A 43 -5.68 -3.66 5.20
N LEU A 44 -5.28 -2.75 4.31
CA LEU A 44 -6.17 -1.68 3.85
C LEU A 44 -7.38 -2.25 3.08
N ALA A 45 -7.15 -3.23 2.21
CA ALA A 45 -8.19 -3.92 1.45
C ALA A 45 -9.19 -4.64 2.37
N PHE A 46 -8.72 -5.23 3.47
CA PHE A 46 -9.59 -5.86 4.47
C PHE A 46 -10.63 -4.88 5.04
N LEU A 47 -10.20 -3.66 5.37
CA LEU A 47 -11.11 -2.60 5.85
C LEU A 47 -12.07 -2.15 4.74
N CYS A 48 -11.58 -1.95 3.52
CA CYS A 48 -12.40 -1.56 2.37
C CYS A 48 -13.50 -2.58 2.04
N LEU A 49 -13.22 -3.87 2.26
CA LEU A 49 -14.13 -4.97 2.01
C LEU A 49 -15.04 -5.30 3.21
N SER A 50 -15.01 -4.51 4.29
CA SER A 50 -15.83 -4.78 5.48
C SER A 50 -17.31 -4.85 5.14
N ALA A 51 -18.01 -5.81 5.74
CA ALA A 51 -19.46 -5.93 5.63
C ALA A 51 -20.15 -4.71 6.25
N GLU A 52 -19.62 -4.25 7.39
CA GLU A 52 -20.09 -3.07 8.09
C GLU A 52 -19.58 -1.81 7.39
N LYS A 53 -20.52 -0.92 7.05
CA LYS A 53 -20.20 0.31 6.30
C LYS A 53 -19.32 1.25 7.11
N ASP A 54 -19.52 1.30 8.42
CA ASP A 54 -18.82 2.24 9.31
C ASP A 54 -17.36 1.87 9.55
N ASP A 55 -16.98 0.61 9.30
CA ASP A 55 -15.59 0.16 9.33
C ASP A 55 -14.83 0.49 8.04
N ARG A 56 -15.53 0.89 6.97
CA ARG A 56 -14.91 1.21 5.69
C ARG A 56 -14.27 2.60 5.78
N PRO A 57 -12.97 2.73 5.49
CA PRO A 57 -12.32 4.03 5.46
C PRO A 57 -12.90 4.89 4.35
N CYS A 58 -12.90 6.21 4.54
CA CYS A 58 -13.29 7.13 3.48
C CYS A 58 -12.20 7.21 2.39
N MET A 59 -12.57 7.69 1.21
CA MET A 59 -11.65 7.73 0.07
C MET A 59 -10.37 8.55 0.36
N LEU A 60 -10.48 9.61 1.16
CA LEU A 60 -9.34 10.43 1.57
C LEU A 60 -8.35 9.65 2.44
N GLU A 61 -8.85 8.85 3.38
CA GLU A 61 -8.02 7.99 4.23
C GLU A 61 -7.34 6.91 3.41
N ILE A 62 -8.07 6.26 2.48
CA ILE A 62 -7.51 5.24 1.57
C ILE A 62 -6.36 5.83 0.76
N VAL A 63 -6.55 6.99 0.11
CA VAL A 63 -5.50 7.64 -0.69
C VAL A 63 -4.29 8.00 0.18
N THR A 64 -4.52 8.49 1.39
CA THR A 64 -3.46 8.82 2.34
C THR A 64 -2.64 7.57 2.72
N GLN A 65 -3.31 6.45 3.03
CA GLN A 65 -2.63 5.19 3.36
C GLN A 65 -1.88 4.62 2.15
N LEU A 66 -2.47 4.64 0.95
CA LEU A 66 -1.79 4.18 -0.26
C LEU A 66 -0.53 5.01 -0.56
N HIS A 67 -0.57 6.33 -0.35
CA HIS A 67 0.62 7.18 -0.47
C HIS A 67 1.70 6.80 0.55
N ARG A 68 1.32 6.45 1.78
CA ARG A 68 2.26 5.98 2.81
C ARG A 68 2.88 4.65 2.40
N ILE A 69 2.08 3.69 1.92
CA ILE A 69 2.56 2.38 1.47
C ILE A 69 3.55 2.54 0.31
N LYS A 70 3.21 3.38 -0.67
CA LYS A 70 4.09 3.67 -1.81
C LYS A 70 5.46 4.21 -1.36
N GLN A 71 5.52 4.99 -0.28
CA GLN A 71 6.76 5.53 0.26
C GLN A 71 7.67 4.46 0.91
N LEU A 72 7.11 3.34 1.37
CA LEU A 72 7.91 2.20 1.88
C LEU A 72 8.82 1.65 0.77
N GLY A 73 8.30 1.53 -0.46
CA GLY A 73 9.04 1.06 -1.63
C GLY A 73 10.20 1.98 -2.06
N TYR A 74 10.16 3.25 -1.69
CA TYR A 74 11.23 4.22 -1.97
C TYR A 74 12.29 4.29 -0.87
N GLY A 75 12.25 3.40 0.14
CA GLY A 75 13.27 3.30 1.17
C GLY A 75 13.25 4.40 2.24
N CYS A 76 12.22 5.26 2.31
CA CYS A 76 12.06 6.14 3.49
C CYS A 76 11.33 5.42 4.63
N LEU A 77 12.01 4.46 5.25
CA LEU A 77 11.49 3.71 6.40
C LEU A 77 11.46 4.56 7.69
N ASN A 78 12.05 5.76 7.69
CA ASN A 78 12.21 6.63 8.87
C ASN A 78 11.67 8.07 8.72
N CYS A 79 10.85 8.35 7.70
CA CYS A 79 10.09 9.62 7.61
C CYS A 79 8.93 9.62 8.64
N ARG A 80 9.23 9.65 9.95
CA ARG A 80 8.24 9.53 11.04
C ARG A 80 7.43 10.81 11.29
N ASN A 81 7.73 11.92 10.60
CA ASN A 81 7.02 13.19 10.75
C ASN A 81 6.46 13.69 9.41
N MET A 82 5.22 13.30 9.07
CA MET A 82 4.40 14.09 8.16
C MET A 82 3.95 15.36 8.91
N VAL A 83 4.60 16.50 8.71
CA VAL A 83 4.05 17.80 9.14
C VAL A 83 3.04 18.28 8.11
N SER A 84 1.75 18.19 8.46
CA SER A 84 0.67 18.74 7.64
C SER A 84 0.57 20.26 7.88
N LEU A 85 1.25 21.05 7.06
CA LEU A 85 0.93 22.46 6.87
C LEU A 85 0.35 22.65 5.46
N GLY A 86 -0.97 22.71 5.36
CA GLY A 86 -1.65 23.26 4.18
C GLY A 86 -1.65 22.39 2.93
N GLY A 87 -1.80 21.06 3.05
CA GLY A 87 -2.20 20.20 1.92
C GLY A 87 -1.11 19.93 0.86
N ILE A 88 0.14 20.31 1.11
CA ILE A 88 1.27 19.95 0.26
C ILE A 88 2.19 19.02 1.05
N ILE A 89 2.21 17.73 0.67
CA ILE A 89 3.19 16.77 1.18
C ILE A 89 4.51 17.08 0.48
N LYS A 90 5.42 17.77 1.18
CA LYS A 90 6.82 17.88 0.76
C LYS A 90 7.64 16.87 1.56
N PRO A 91 8.54 16.09 0.93
CA PRO A 91 9.58 15.42 1.68
C PRO A 91 10.39 16.49 2.42
N ASP A 92 10.77 16.21 3.67
CA ASP A 92 11.74 17.06 4.34
C ASP A 92 13.02 17.07 3.51
N SER A 93 13.67 18.22 3.44
CA SER A 93 14.86 18.45 2.61
C SER A 93 16.10 17.65 3.04
N GLU A 94 15.97 16.62 3.88
CA GLU A 94 17.08 15.78 4.32
C GLU A 94 16.75 14.29 4.49
N CYS A 95 15.83 13.73 3.71
CA CYS A 95 15.73 12.29 3.56
C CYS A 95 16.87 11.75 2.66
N LYS A 96 18.00 11.33 3.26
CA LYS A 96 19.03 10.56 2.56
C LYS A 96 18.52 9.15 2.33
N ALA A 97 18.06 8.87 1.11
CA ALA A 97 17.67 7.53 0.67
C ALA A 97 18.86 6.57 0.86
N THR A 98 18.70 5.57 1.72
CA THR A 98 19.62 4.43 1.82
C THR A 98 18.93 3.23 1.18
N GLY A 99 19.21 2.98 -0.10
CA GLY A 99 18.71 1.78 -0.77
C GLY A 99 18.58 1.94 -2.26
N SER A 100 19.63 1.59 -2.99
CA SER A 100 19.66 1.51 -4.44
C SER A 100 18.80 0.34 -4.95
N ARG A 101 17.50 0.56 -5.13
CA ARG A 101 16.75 -0.12 -6.20
C ARG A 101 16.15 0.96 -7.06
N GLU A 102 16.67 1.09 -8.27
CA GLU A 102 16.17 1.96 -9.33
C GLU A 102 14.75 1.49 -9.72
N ILE A 103 13.73 1.91 -8.97
CA ILE A 103 12.36 1.83 -9.46
C ILE A 103 12.21 3.02 -10.40
N SER A 104 12.16 2.74 -11.71
CA SER A 104 12.00 3.78 -12.73
C SER A 104 10.83 4.69 -12.36
N PRO A 105 10.99 6.02 -12.49
CA PRO A 105 9.91 6.96 -12.16
C PRO A 105 8.66 6.64 -12.99
N PRO A 106 7.45 6.80 -12.41
CA PRO A 106 6.21 6.66 -13.18
C PRO A 106 6.28 7.61 -14.39
N SER A 107 5.94 7.10 -15.58
CA SER A 107 5.91 7.90 -16.80
C SER A 107 5.04 9.15 -16.60
N PRO A 108 5.42 10.29 -17.19
CA PRO A 108 4.64 11.52 -17.06
C PRO A 108 3.21 11.28 -17.54
N ASP A 109 2.26 11.79 -16.74
CA ASP A 109 0.85 11.86 -17.07
C ASP A 109 0.71 12.57 -18.43
N ILE A 110 0.34 11.82 -19.48
CA ILE A 110 -0.06 12.43 -20.74
C ILE A 110 -1.49 12.89 -20.50
N SER A 111 -1.62 14.11 -19.98
CA SER A 111 -2.85 14.87 -20.05
C SER A 111 -3.22 15.07 -21.52
N GLU A 112 -4.37 14.55 -21.94
CA GLU A 112 -5.13 15.08 -23.07
C GLU A 112 -6.38 15.79 -22.56
#